data_AF-A0A543KI81-F1
#
_entry.id   AF-A0A543KI81-F1
#
_cell.length_a   1.000
_cell.length_b   1.000
_cell.length_c   1.000
_cell.angle_alpha   90.00
_cell.angle_beta   90.00
_cell.angle_gamma   90.00
#
_symmetry.space_group_name_H-M   'P 1'
#
loop_
_entity.id
_entity.type
_entity.pdbx_description
1 polymer ?
#
loop_
_entity_poly.entity_id
_entity_poly.type
_entity_poly.pdbx_seq_one_letter_code
_entity_poly.pdbx_strand_id
1 'polypeptide(L)'
;MKQTLLAAMLVILAAPLVPAPASAGPLETACLRSDRAQATRAMCRCIDSVAQSTLTRAEQRRAATFFRNPQLAQDVRMSKSDRDNAFWTRYRAFGDAAERSCAGR
;
A
#
# COMPACT_ATOMS: atom_id res chain seq x y z
N MET A 1 56.86 15.07 -30.37
CA MET A 1 56.43 13.68 -30.66
C MET A 1 56.73 12.85 -29.43
N LYS A 2 55.72 12.54 -28.60
CA LYS A 2 55.11 11.20 -28.40
C LYS A 2 55.53 10.64 -27.03
N GLN A 3 54.71 10.14 -26.10
CA GLN A 3 53.27 10.06 -25.90
C GLN A 3 53.08 9.99 -24.37
N THR A 4 52.23 10.86 -23.84
CA THR A 4 51.71 10.79 -22.47
C THR A 4 50.80 9.57 -22.35
N LEU A 5 51.24 8.52 -21.65
CA LEU A 5 50.39 7.39 -21.31
C LEU A 5 50.63 7.05 -19.85
N LEU A 6 49.63 7.34 -19.03
CA LEU A 6 49.12 6.54 -17.91
C LEU A 6 47.90 7.30 -17.40
N ALA A 7 46.81 7.18 -18.15
CA ALA A 7 45.51 7.71 -17.80
C ALA A 7 44.99 6.94 -16.58
N ALA A 8 44.90 7.62 -15.43
CA ALA A 8 44.18 7.16 -14.27
C ALA A 8 42.68 7.13 -14.60
N MET A 9 42.17 5.99 -15.09
CA MET A 9 40.74 5.73 -15.16
C MET A 9 40.23 5.38 -13.76
N LEU A 10 39.90 6.39 -12.95
CA LEU A 10 38.90 6.23 -11.91
C LEU A 10 37.53 6.31 -12.59
N VAL A 11 36.98 5.15 -12.96
CA VAL A 11 35.56 5.04 -13.29
C VAL A 11 34.79 5.18 -11.97
N ILE A 12 34.32 6.40 -11.69
CA ILE A 12 33.36 6.66 -10.62
C ILE A 12 32.09 5.93 -11.02
N LEU A 13 31.79 4.82 -10.35
CA LEU A 13 30.56 4.06 -10.52
C LEU A 13 29.39 4.85 -9.86
N ALA A 14 29.01 5.97 -10.47
CA ALA A 14 27.80 6.70 -10.11
C ALA A 14 26.59 5.93 -10.65
N ALA A 15 26.18 4.87 -9.95
CA ALA A 15 24.90 4.24 -10.22
C ALA A 15 23.80 5.27 -9.94
N PRO A 16 22.95 5.65 -10.92
CA PRO A 16 21.83 6.51 -10.64
C PRO A 16 20.90 5.77 -9.68
N LEU A 17 20.70 6.35 -8.50
CA LEU A 17 19.56 6.03 -7.63
C LEU A 17 18.30 6.47 -8.38
N VAL A 18 17.86 5.68 -9.37
CA VAL A 18 16.59 5.92 -10.05
C VAL A 18 15.51 5.69 -8.99
N PRO A 19 14.73 6.72 -8.61
CA PRO A 19 13.62 6.51 -7.70
C PRO A 19 12.65 5.57 -8.41
N ALA A 20 12.43 4.38 -7.85
CA ALA A 20 11.39 3.48 -8.35
C ALA A 20 10.04 4.20 -8.22
N PRO A 21 9.19 4.18 -9.26
CA PRO A 21 7.85 4.75 -9.15
C PRO A 21 7.12 4.00 -8.02
N ALA A 22 6.81 4.72 -6.94
CA ALA A 22 5.93 4.22 -5.89
C ALA A 22 4.52 4.13 -6.49
N SER A 23 4.15 2.95 -7.00
CA SER A 23 2.80 2.71 -7.44
C SER A 23 1.91 2.59 -6.21
N ALA A 24 0.97 3.52 -6.07
CA ALA A 24 -0.03 3.47 -5.02
C ALA A 24 -0.84 2.18 -5.15
N GLY A 25 -0.91 1.41 -4.08
CA GLY A 25 -1.71 0.19 -4.06
C GLY A 25 -3.22 0.49 -4.14
N PRO A 26 -4.06 -0.55 -4.29
CA PRO A 26 -5.50 -0.38 -4.38
C PRO A 26 -6.11 0.35 -3.17
N LEU A 27 -5.55 0.16 -1.96
CA LEU A 27 -6.04 0.82 -0.76
C LEU A 27 -5.53 2.24 -0.63
N GLU A 28 -4.29 2.53 -1.00
CA GLU A 28 -3.79 3.91 -1.04
C GLU A 28 -4.66 4.76 -1.98
N THR A 29 -4.92 4.24 -3.19
CA THR A 29 -5.75 4.93 -4.18
C THR A 29 -7.18 5.14 -3.68
N ALA A 30 -7.78 4.13 -3.03
CA ALA A 30 -9.13 4.23 -2.51
C ALA A 30 -9.24 5.14 -1.29
N CYS A 31 -8.23 5.14 -0.42
CA CYS A 31 -8.12 6.02 0.74
C CYS A 31 -8.02 7.49 0.30
N LEU A 32 -7.12 7.81 -0.64
CA LEU A 32 -6.94 9.17 -1.15
C LEU A 32 -8.16 9.73 -1.87
N ARG A 33 -8.99 8.86 -2.47
CA ARG A 33 -10.25 9.23 -3.13
C ARG A 33 -11.43 9.31 -2.16
N SER A 34 -11.23 8.97 -0.89
CA SER A 34 -12.27 9.07 0.12
C SER A 34 -12.44 10.52 0.54
N ASP A 35 -13.69 10.96 0.75
CA ASP A 35 -13.99 12.30 1.30
C ASP A 35 -13.70 12.43 2.81
N ARG A 36 -12.81 11.60 3.36
CA ARG A 36 -12.45 11.60 4.78
C ARG A 36 -11.38 12.65 5.05
N ALA A 37 -11.63 13.52 6.03
CA ALA A 37 -10.66 14.56 6.43
C ALA A 37 -9.26 14.01 6.78
N GLN A 38 -9.18 12.78 7.31
CA GLN A 38 -7.94 12.13 7.71
C GLN A 38 -7.21 11.40 6.55
N ALA A 39 -7.69 11.48 5.30
CA ALA A 39 -7.10 10.81 4.14
C ALA A 39 -5.83 11.53 3.62
N THR A 40 -4.86 11.76 4.51
CA THR A 40 -3.56 12.32 4.12
C THR A 40 -2.77 11.30 3.31
N ARG A 41 -1.84 11.77 2.45
CA ARG A 41 -0.95 10.87 1.71
C ARG A 41 -0.07 10.02 2.62
N ALA A 42 0.29 10.53 3.81
CA ALA A 42 1.05 9.77 4.81
C ALA A 42 0.20 8.64 5.41
N MET A 43 -1.03 8.94 5.81
CA MET A 43 -2.00 7.97 6.32
C MET A 43 -2.31 6.90 5.27
N CYS A 44 -2.70 7.30 4.06
CA CYS A 44 -3.11 6.35 3.03
C CYS A 44 -1.97 5.40 2.60
N ARG A 45 -0.72 5.88 2.57
CA ARG A 45 0.46 5.02 2.32
C ARG A 45 0.70 3.99 3.41
N CYS A 46 0.51 4.35 4.68
CA CYS A 46 0.70 3.36 5.74
C CYS A 46 -0.42 2.34 5.77
N ILE A 47 -1.67 2.77 5.52
CA ILE A 47 -2.82 1.85 5.40
C ILE A 47 -2.54 0.84 4.29
N ASP A 48 -2.06 1.31 3.13
CA ASP A 48 -1.69 0.42 2.04
C ASP A 48 -0.54 -0.51 2.42
N SER A 49 0.54 0.00 3.02
CA SER A 49 1.66 -0.82 3.50
C SER A 49 1.22 -1.93 4.47
N VAL A 50 0.35 -1.63 5.43
CA VAL A 50 -0.24 -2.63 6.33
C VAL A 50 -1.11 -3.63 5.55
N ALA A 51 -1.86 -3.17 4.56
CA ALA A 51 -2.64 -4.07 3.70
C ALA A 51 -1.75 -5.03 2.90
N GLN A 52 -0.56 -4.60 2.48
CA GLN A 52 0.39 -5.45 1.77
C GLN A 52 0.96 -6.57 2.65
N SER A 53 1.07 -6.36 3.96
CA SER A 53 1.55 -7.38 4.91
C SER A 53 0.45 -8.28 5.45
N THR A 54 -0.83 -7.86 5.38
CA THR A 54 -1.96 -8.56 6.02
C THR A 54 -2.98 -9.16 5.05
N LEU A 55 -3.10 -8.62 3.84
CA LEU A 55 -4.10 -9.02 2.85
C LEU A 55 -3.45 -9.46 1.54
N THR A 56 -4.04 -10.45 0.88
CA THR A 56 -3.65 -10.79 -0.49
C THR A 56 -4.02 -9.67 -1.47
N ARG A 57 -3.40 -9.63 -2.67
CA ARG A 57 -3.73 -8.65 -3.71
C ARG A 57 -5.20 -8.67 -4.15
N ALA A 58 -5.86 -9.84 -4.10
CA ALA A 58 -7.28 -9.96 -4.39
C ALA A 58 -8.13 -9.33 -3.27
N GLU A 59 -7.75 -9.56 -2.01
CA GLU A 59 -8.41 -9.01 -0.84
C GLU A 59 -8.20 -7.51 -0.71
N GLN A 60 -7.02 -7.00 -1.07
CA GLN A 60 -6.77 -5.56 -1.15
C GLN A 60 -7.74 -4.89 -2.13
N ARG A 61 -7.92 -5.46 -3.33
CA ARG A 61 -8.89 -4.96 -4.31
C ARG A 61 -10.32 -5.02 -3.79
N ARG A 62 -10.69 -6.08 -3.08
CA ARG A 62 -12.01 -6.22 -2.44
C ARG A 62 -12.19 -5.17 -1.33
N ALA A 63 -11.24 -5.03 -0.42
CA ALA A 63 -11.26 -4.03 0.64
C ALA A 63 -11.34 -2.60 0.08
N ALA A 64 -10.65 -2.31 -1.02
CA ALA A 64 -10.71 -1.02 -1.71
C ALA A 64 -12.12 -0.68 -2.24
N THR A 65 -13.00 -1.66 -2.50
CA THR A 65 -14.39 -1.36 -2.89
C THR A 65 -15.22 -0.88 -1.71
N PHE A 66 -14.87 -1.25 -0.47
CA PHE A 66 -15.58 -0.82 0.74
C PHE A 66 -15.43 0.69 1.00
N PHE A 67 -14.32 1.28 0.55
CA PHE A 67 -14.12 2.73 0.61
C PHE A 67 -15.14 3.48 -0.25
N ARG A 68 -15.56 2.91 -1.39
CA ARG A 68 -16.57 3.50 -2.28
C ARG A 68 -18.00 3.15 -1.87
N ASN A 69 -18.20 1.93 -1.40
CA ASN A 69 -19.51 1.45 -0.95
C ASN A 69 -19.38 0.75 0.41
N PRO A 70 -19.60 1.49 1.52
CA PRO A 70 -19.54 0.93 2.87
C PRO A 70 -20.54 -0.20 3.12
N GLN A 71 -21.65 -0.26 2.37
CA GLN A 71 -22.65 -1.33 2.49
C GLN A 71 -22.04 -2.71 2.16
N LEU A 72 -21.07 -2.78 1.24
CA LEU A 72 -20.41 -4.05 0.91
C LEU A 72 -19.66 -4.65 2.12
N ALA A 73 -19.13 -3.81 3.01
CA ALA A 73 -18.51 -4.30 4.24
C ALA A 73 -19.58 -4.88 5.20
N GLN A 74 -20.76 -4.26 5.24
CA GLN A 74 -21.90 -4.76 6.03
C GLN A 74 -22.41 -6.09 5.48
N ASP A 75 -22.58 -6.21 4.16
CA ASP A 75 -23.03 -7.43 3.51
C ASP A 75 -22.07 -8.59 3.79
N VAL A 76 -20.76 -8.33 3.72
CA VAL A 76 -19.73 -9.32 4.05
C VAL A 76 -19.76 -9.71 5.52
N ARG A 77 -19.95 -8.74 6.43
CA ARG A 77 -20.05 -8.99 7.87
C ARG A 77 -21.27 -9.85 8.23
N MET A 78 -22.36 -9.71 7.49
CA MET A 78 -23.62 -10.44 7.71
C MET A 78 -23.72 -11.75 6.90
N SER A 79 -22.76 -11.99 6.00
CA SER A 79 -22.75 -13.16 5.12
C SER A 79 -22.64 -14.46 5.91
N LYS A 80 -23.39 -15.48 5.46
CA LYS A 80 -23.29 -16.85 6.00
C LYS A 80 -22.23 -17.70 5.30
N SER A 81 -21.49 -17.14 4.34
CA SER A 81 -20.50 -17.85 3.54
C SER A 81 -19.15 -17.96 4.26
N ASP A 82 -18.57 -19.15 4.29
CA ASP A 82 -17.23 -19.38 4.88
C ASP A 82 -16.15 -18.52 4.23
N ARG A 83 -16.24 -18.30 2.91
CA ARG A 83 -15.30 -17.44 2.17
C ARG A 83 -15.35 -16.01 2.66
N ASP A 84 -16.55 -15.49 2.92
CA ASP A 84 -16.73 -14.12 3.40
C ASP A 84 -16.29 -14.00 4.85
N ASN A 85 -16.59 -14.99 5.69
CA ASN A 85 -16.13 -15.04 7.07
C ASN A 85 -14.60 -15.09 7.17
N ALA A 86 -13.94 -15.87 6.32
CA ALA A 86 -12.48 -15.96 6.25
C ALA A 86 -11.84 -14.64 5.78
N PHE A 87 -12.43 -13.98 4.78
CA PHE A 87 -12.00 -12.66 4.35
C PHE A 87 -12.25 -11.61 5.45
N TRP A 88 -13.43 -11.60 6.07
CA TRP A 88 -13.81 -10.67 7.12
C TRP A 88 -12.88 -10.76 8.33
N THR A 89 -12.45 -11.97 8.69
CA THR A 89 -11.46 -12.18 9.76
C THR A 89 -10.12 -11.55 9.44
N ARG A 90 -9.60 -11.74 8.22
CA ARG A 90 -8.37 -11.08 7.77
C ARG A 90 -8.53 -9.56 7.65
N TYR A 91 -9.68 -9.10 7.18
CA TYR A 91 -10.00 -7.68 7.08
C TYR A 91 -10.03 -6.98 8.45
N ARG A 92 -10.57 -7.64 9.49
CA ARG A 92 -10.50 -7.12 10.87
C ARG A 92 -9.06 -7.05 11.38
N ALA A 93 -8.28 -8.12 11.19
CA ALA A 93 -6.87 -8.13 11.58
C ALA A 93 -6.05 -7.03 10.88
N PHE A 94 -6.34 -6.76 9.61
CA PHE A 94 -5.83 -5.61 8.87
C PHE A 94 -6.22 -4.28 9.53
N GLY A 95 -7.49 -4.10 9.88
CA GLY A 95 -8.00 -2.90 10.57
C GLY A 95 -7.27 -2.65 11.89
N ASP A 96 -7.20 -3.66 12.75
CA ASP A 96 -6.52 -3.57 14.05
C ASP A 96 -5.02 -3.27 13.88
N ALA A 97 -4.36 -3.84 12.87
CA ALA A 97 -2.97 -3.55 12.55
C ALA A 97 -2.79 -2.12 12.03
N ALA A 98 -3.72 -1.64 11.20
CA ALA A 98 -3.69 -0.28 10.67
C ALA A 98 -3.88 0.74 11.78
N GLU A 99 -4.86 0.57 12.66
CA GLU A 99 -5.09 1.46 13.81
C GLU A 99 -3.83 1.62 14.67
N ARG A 100 -3.20 0.49 15.04
CA ARG A 100 -1.96 0.50 15.83
C ARG A 100 -0.78 1.13 15.10
N SER A 101 -0.65 0.86 13.79
CA SER A 101 0.52 1.27 13.02
C SER A 101 0.40 2.70 12.47
N CYS A 102 -0.81 3.21 12.33
CA CYS A 102 -1.13 4.44 11.62
C CYS A 102 -1.73 5.57 12.47
N ALA A 103 -2.00 5.32 13.75
CA ALA A 103 -2.37 6.38 14.68
C ALA A 103 -1.32 7.51 14.65
N GLY A 104 -1.76 8.74 14.32
CA GLY A 104 -0.92 9.95 14.32
C GLY A 104 -0.33 10.38 12.96
N ARG A 105 -0.75 9.77 11.84
CA ARG A 105 -0.42 10.24 10.48
C ARG A 105 -1.49 11.14 9.86
#